data_AF-A0A932ZWU8-F1
#
_entry.id   AF-A0A932ZWU8-F1
#
_cell.length_a   1.000
_cell.length_b   1.000
_cell.length_c   1.000
_cell.angle_alpha   90.00
_cell.angle_beta   90.00
_cell.angle_gamma   90.00
#
_symmetry.space_group_name_H-M   'P 1'
#
loop_
_entity.id
_entity.type
_entity.pdbx_description
1 polymer ?
#
loop_
_entity_poly.entity_id
_entity_poly.type
_entity_poly.pdbx_seq_one_letter_code
_entity_poly.pdbx_strand_id
1 'polypeptide(L)'
;MPPIATEVNADLLWKHMEALCQWERYTGTPGEDAAVAYIEREMSALGIPVTVHEFDAYISIPGPASLEILGEDGQRIPAITAVFGASTGEAGVTGDAVHVGEAEGPGEGSIAGRIVVAERMMSPSRFFSFERAGAIAQVYVNLGVAHEGPISTIWGSPT
;
A
#
# COMPACT_ATOMS: atom_id res chain seq x y z
N MET A 1 10.38 42.06 0.00
CA MET A 1 10.29 40.76 0.70
C MET A 1 11.32 39.84 0.09
N PRO A 2 12.11 39.11 0.89
CA PRO A 2 12.93 38.03 0.37
C PRO A 2 12.05 36.93 -0.28
N PRO A 3 12.60 36.08 -1.17
CA PRO A 3 11.85 34.97 -1.74
C PRO A 3 11.42 33.99 -0.64
N ILE A 4 10.19 33.48 -0.70
CA ILE A 4 9.64 32.52 0.27
C ILE A 4 10.52 31.25 0.42
N ALA A 5 11.26 30.88 -0.64
CA ALA A 5 12.21 29.78 -0.60
C ALA A 5 13.33 29.96 0.44
N THR A 6 13.68 31.19 0.80
CA THR A 6 14.68 31.49 1.84
C THR A 6 14.13 31.39 3.27
N GLU A 7 12.81 31.27 3.41
CA GLU A 7 12.13 31.10 4.71
C GLU A 7 11.97 29.62 5.09
N VAL A 8 12.33 28.69 4.19
CA VAL A 8 12.31 27.25 4.44
C VAL A 8 13.36 26.91 5.52
N ASN A 9 12.90 26.26 6.59
CA ASN A 9 13.73 25.90 7.73
C ASN A 9 13.84 24.38 7.86
N ALA A 10 15.07 23.86 7.76
CA ALA A 10 15.35 22.42 7.81
C ALA A 10 15.05 21.80 9.19
N ASP A 11 15.32 22.52 10.28
CA ASP A 11 15.08 22.04 11.64
C ASP A 11 13.58 21.92 11.92
N LEU A 12 12.78 22.88 11.45
CA LEU A 12 11.32 22.80 11.54
C LEU A 12 10.77 21.64 10.69
N LEU A 13 11.29 21.45 9.48
CA LEU A 13 10.92 20.30 8.65
C LEU A 13 11.20 18.99 9.38
N TRP A 14 12.38 18.86 9.98
CA TRP A 14 12.78 17.64 10.71
C TRP A 14 11.88 17.39 11.92
N LYS A 15 11.58 18.42 12.72
CA LYS A 15 10.63 18.35 13.85
C LYS A 15 9.27 17.79 13.40
N HIS A 16 8.72 18.31 12.30
CA HIS A 16 7.41 17.86 11.80
C HIS A 16 7.45 16.44 11.25
N MET A 17 8.53 16.08 10.55
CA MET A 17 8.74 14.72 10.05
C MET A 17 8.81 13.71 11.19
N GLU A 18 9.64 13.96 12.21
CA GLU A 18 9.77 13.07 13.38
C GLU A 18 8.43 12.89 14.10
N ALA A 19 7.70 13.99 14.30
CA ALA A 19 6.41 13.93 14.96
C ALA A 19 5.40 13.11 14.14
N LEU A 20 5.31 13.29 12.83
CA LEU A 20 4.37 12.54 12.01
C LEU A 20 4.75 11.05 11.94
N CYS A 21 6.04 10.74 11.78
CA CYS A 21 6.55 9.37 11.63
C CYS A 21 6.42 8.48 12.88
N GLN A 22 6.01 9.03 14.03
CA GLN A 22 5.77 8.22 15.24
C GLN A 22 4.46 7.42 15.18
N TRP A 23 3.55 7.75 14.25
CA TRP A 23 2.25 7.09 14.10
C TRP A 23 2.18 6.28 12.81
N GLU A 24 1.52 5.13 12.88
CA GLU A 24 0.94 4.46 11.71
C GLU A 24 -0.37 5.16 11.36
N ARG A 25 -0.47 5.68 10.12
CA ARG A 25 -1.51 6.65 9.73
C ARG A 25 -2.44 6.08 8.67
N TYR A 26 -2.90 4.85 8.83
CA TYR A 26 -3.97 4.33 7.97
C TYR A 26 -5.25 5.14 8.20
N THR A 27 -5.99 5.38 7.13
CA THR A 27 -7.24 6.15 7.18
C THR A 27 -8.27 5.47 8.09
N GLY A 28 -8.95 6.27 8.89
CA GLY A 28 -9.93 5.83 9.90
C GLY A 28 -9.31 5.20 11.15
N THR A 29 -8.00 5.35 11.38
CA THR A 29 -7.33 4.82 12.57
C THR A 29 -6.93 5.93 13.56
N PRO A 30 -6.75 5.60 14.86
CA PRO A 30 -6.33 6.60 15.84
C PRO A 30 -5.00 7.32 15.52
N GLY A 31 -4.13 6.69 14.71
CA GLY A 31 -2.88 7.32 14.28
C GLY A 31 -3.09 8.39 13.19
N GLU A 32 -4.11 8.26 12.35
CA GLU A 32 -4.55 9.34 11.46
C GLU A 32 -5.09 10.51 12.28
N ASP A 33 -5.99 10.27 13.24
CA ASP A 33 -6.55 11.30 14.12
C ASP A 33 -5.45 12.08 14.85
N ALA A 34 -4.46 11.37 15.39
CA ALA A 34 -3.32 11.97 16.08
C ALA A 34 -2.49 12.86 15.15
N ALA A 35 -2.28 12.44 13.89
CA ALA A 35 -1.56 13.21 12.89
C ALA A 35 -2.35 14.46 12.44
N VAL A 36 -3.67 14.34 12.25
CA VAL A 36 -4.55 15.48 11.93
C VAL A 36 -4.54 16.49 13.06
N ALA A 37 -4.71 16.04 14.32
CA ALA A 37 -4.65 16.91 15.50
C ALA A 37 -3.27 17.57 15.66
N TYR A 38 -2.19 16.87 15.29
CA TYR A 38 -0.86 17.46 15.25
C TYR A 38 -0.79 18.63 14.26
N ILE A 39 -1.26 18.42 13.02
CA ILE A 39 -1.23 19.43 11.96
C ILE A 39 -2.10 20.62 12.35
N GLU A 40 -3.33 20.39 12.81
CA GLU A 40 -4.25 21.43 13.27
C GLU A 40 -3.62 22.32 14.33
N ARG A 41 -2.96 21.72 15.33
CA ARG A 41 -2.28 22.46 16.40
C ARG A 41 -1.12 23.30 15.88
N GLU A 42 -0.24 22.74 15.05
CA GLU A 42 0.91 23.49 14.51
C GLU A 42 0.45 24.64 13.60
N MET A 43 -0.57 24.43 12.75
CA MET A 43 -1.12 25.49 11.90
C MET A 43 -1.84 26.57 12.72
N SER A 44 -2.63 26.19 13.72
CA SER A 44 -3.31 27.13 14.62
C SER A 44 -2.32 27.98 15.42
N ALA A 45 -1.19 27.40 15.85
CA ALA A 45 -0.13 28.13 16.53
C ALA A 45 0.54 29.21 15.66
N LEU A 46 0.47 29.06 14.33
CA LEU A 46 0.92 30.07 13.36
C LEU A 46 -0.17 31.11 13.04
N GLY A 47 -1.34 31.02 13.67
CA GLY A 47 -2.49 31.89 13.39
C GLY A 47 -3.22 31.56 12.09
N ILE A 48 -3.01 30.36 11.54
CA ILE A 48 -3.70 29.90 10.33
C ILE A 48 -5.03 29.28 10.75
N PRO A 49 -6.18 29.75 10.23
CA PRO A 49 -7.47 29.12 10.47
C PRO A 49 -7.50 27.71 9.89
N VAL A 50 -7.89 26.72 10.70
CA VAL A 50 -8.02 25.32 10.29
C VAL A 50 -9.48 24.89 10.40
N THR A 51 -9.91 24.06 9.46
CA THR A 51 -11.19 23.33 9.55
C THR A 51 -10.92 21.89 9.15
N VAL A 52 -11.22 20.96 10.04
CA VAL A 52 -11.12 19.52 9.77
C VAL A 52 -12.45 19.05 9.18
N HIS A 53 -12.37 18.35 8.04
CA HIS A 53 -13.52 17.77 7.37
C HIS A 53 -13.48 16.25 7.51
N GLU A 54 -14.60 15.68 7.94
CA GLU A 54 -14.80 14.25 8.07
C GLU A 54 -15.85 13.78 7.06
N PHE A 55 -15.61 12.63 6.43
CA PHE A 55 -16.54 12.02 5.49
C PHE A 55 -16.35 10.51 5.47
N ASP A 56 -17.42 9.79 5.14
CA ASP A 56 -17.37 8.36 4.94
C ASP A 56 -16.69 8.05 3.60
N ALA A 57 -15.68 7.17 3.65
CA ALA A 57 -14.95 6.72 2.48
C ALA A 57 -14.93 5.19 2.41
N TYR A 58 -15.02 4.66 1.19
CA TYR A 58 -14.76 3.24 0.97
C TYR A 58 -13.25 3.00 1.04
N ILE A 59 -12.80 2.49 2.19
CA ILE A 59 -11.39 2.24 2.49
C ILE A 59 -11.12 0.75 2.67
N SER A 60 -9.85 0.38 2.56
CA SER A 60 -9.33 -0.93 2.91
C SER A 60 -8.08 -0.72 3.77
N ILE A 61 -7.93 -1.54 4.81
CA ILE A 61 -6.73 -1.60 5.64
C ILE A 61 -6.11 -2.98 5.40
N PRO A 62 -4.79 -3.07 5.18
CA PRO A 62 -4.16 -4.36 4.91
C PRO A 62 -4.29 -5.28 6.13
N GLY A 63 -4.65 -6.53 5.84
CA GLY A 63 -4.77 -7.58 6.85
C GLY A 63 -3.45 -8.34 7.07
N PRO A 64 -3.45 -9.35 7.95
CA PRO A 64 -2.29 -10.23 8.13
C PRO A 64 -1.96 -10.97 6.84
N ALA A 65 -0.66 -11.24 6.64
CA ALA A 65 -0.15 -11.97 5.49
C ALA A 65 0.70 -13.18 5.90
N SER A 66 0.62 -14.25 5.11
CA SER A 66 1.52 -15.39 5.17
C SER A 66 1.81 -15.88 3.76
N LEU A 67 3.08 -16.15 3.47
CA LEU A 67 3.53 -16.72 2.20
C LEU A 67 4.52 -17.84 2.51
N GLU A 68 4.29 -19.02 1.92
CA GLU A 68 5.13 -20.19 2.10
C GLU A 68 5.43 -20.84 0.76
N ILE A 69 6.69 -21.19 0.54
CA ILE A 69 7.11 -22.08 -0.53
C ILE A 69 6.98 -23.49 0.00
N LEU A 70 6.21 -24.33 -0.70
CA LEU A 70 5.99 -25.73 -0.33
C LEU A 70 7.01 -26.64 -1.04
N GLY A 71 7.38 -27.76 -0.41
CA GLY A 71 8.34 -28.74 -0.96
C GLY A 71 9.33 -29.23 0.09
N GLU A 72 10.30 -30.05 -0.32
CA GLU A 72 11.33 -30.61 0.58
C GLU A 72 12.16 -29.52 1.28
N ASP A 73 12.45 -28.42 0.59
CA ASP A 73 13.15 -27.23 1.14
C ASP A 73 12.19 -26.05 1.36
N GLY A 74 10.95 -26.36 1.77
CA GLY A 74 9.93 -25.35 1.99
C GLY A 74 10.37 -24.26 2.97
N GLN A 75 9.98 -23.00 2.69
CA GLN A 75 10.35 -21.85 3.50
C GLN A 75 9.22 -20.83 3.59
N ARG A 76 9.13 -20.18 4.75
CA ARG A 76 8.23 -19.04 4.94
C ARG A 76 8.91 -17.76 4.49
N ILE A 77 8.22 -16.99 3.66
CA ILE A 77 8.68 -15.71 3.15
C ILE A 77 7.94 -14.58 3.87
N PRO A 78 8.65 -13.61 4.48
CA PRO A 78 8.01 -12.40 4.99
C PRO A 78 7.26 -11.66 3.87
N ALA A 79 6.01 -11.31 4.11
CA ALA A 79 5.15 -10.65 3.15
C ALA A 79 4.17 -9.71 3.86
N ILE A 80 3.61 -8.77 3.11
CA ILE A 80 2.50 -7.90 3.51
C ILE A 80 1.39 -8.01 2.45
N THR A 81 0.18 -7.58 2.80
CA THR A 81 -0.95 -7.56 1.85
C THR A 81 -1.04 -6.24 1.11
N ALA A 82 -1.58 -6.28 -0.11
CA ALA A 82 -1.95 -5.07 -0.84
C ALA A 82 -3.26 -4.49 -0.29
N VAL A 83 -3.35 -3.17 -0.22
CA VAL A 83 -4.60 -2.50 0.15
C VAL A 83 -5.63 -2.72 -0.97
N PHE A 84 -6.86 -3.09 -0.60
CA PHE A 84 -7.92 -3.61 -1.49
C PHE A 84 -7.69 -5.00 -2.10
N GLY A 85 -6.70 -5.75 -1.61
CA GLY A 85 -6.57 -7.17 -1.95
C GLY A 85 -7.72 -8.00 -1.39
N ALA A 86 -8.28 -8.89 -2.21
CA ALA A 86 -9.22 -9.88 -1.73
C ALA A 86 -8.53 -10.85 -0.74
N SER A 87 -9.23 -11.21 0.33
CA SER A 87 -8.75 -12.23 1.26
C SER A 87 -8.68 -13.58 0.57
N THR A 88 -7.62 -14.34 0.83
CA THR A 88 -7.47 -15.74 0.41
C THR A 88 -8.25 -16.71 1.31
N GLY A 89 -8.94 -16.22 2.34
CA GLY A 89 -9.69 -17.02 3.32
C GLY A 89 -8.78 -17.74 4.32
N GLU A 90 -9.39 -18.38 5.32
CA GLU A 90 -8.65 -19.08 6.39
C GLU A 90 -7.80 -20.26 5.87
N ALA A 91 -8.29 -20.94 4.82
CA ALA A 91 -7.57 -22.04 4.19
C ALA A 91 -6.40 -21.57 3.31
N GLY A 92 -6.35 -20.27 2.99
CA GLY A 92 -5.44 -19.71 2.01
C GLY A 92 -5.67 -20.25 0.59
N VAL A 93 -4.71 -19.95 -0.28
CA VAL A 93 -4.67 -20.46 -1.66
C VAL A 93 -3.31 -21.14 -1.89
N THR A 94 -3.32 -22.25 -2.62
CA THR A 94 -2.12 -23.01 -2.96
C THR A 94 -2.20 -23.40 -4.43
N GLY A 95 -1.07 -23.25 -5.13
CA GLY A 95 -0.96 -23.62 -6.53
C GLY A 95 0.45 -23.38 -7.05
N ASP A 96 0.70 -23.83 -8.27
CA ASP A 96 1.99 -23.65 -8.91
C ASP A 96 2.28 -22.16 -9.18
N ALA A 97 3.49 -21.74 -8.84
CA ALA A 97 3.97 -20.40 -9.11
C ALA A 97 4.44 -20.25 -10.56
N VAL A 98 4.17 -19.09 -11.17
CA VAL A 98 4.72 -18.70 -12.47
C VAL A 98 5.44 -17.36 -12.34
N HIS A 99 6.74 -17.37 -12.65
CA HIS A 99 7.54 -16.14 -12.66
C HIS A 99 7.34 -15.39 -13.97
N VAL A 100 6.91 -14.13 -13.89
CA VAL A 100 6.61 -13.28 -15.05
C VAL A 100 7.54 -12.08 -15.18
N GLY A 101 8.55 -11.94 -14.31
CA GLY A 101 9.46 -10.80 -14.30
C GLY A 101 8.72 -9.47 -14.22
N GLU A 102 9.09 -8.51 -15.05
CA GLU A 102 8.51 -7.17 -15.12
C GLU A 102 7.28 -7.08 -16.06
N ALA A 103 6.66 -8.19 -16.45
CA ALA A 103 5.52 -8.16 -17.37
C ALA A 103 4.32 -7.39 -16.81
N GLU A 104 3.75 -6.47 -17.59
CA GLU A 104 2.57 -5.67 -17.22
C GLU A 104 1.23 -6.43 -17.31
N GLY A 105 1.25 -7.67 -17.78
CA GLY A 105 0.06 -8.50 -17.92
C GLY A 105 0.36 -9.92 -18.40
N PRO A 106 -0.67 -10.76 -18.56
CA PRO A 106 -0.54 -12.11 -19.08
C PRO A 106 -0.03 -12.05 -20.52
N GLY A 107 1.18 -12.57 -20.78
CA GLY A 107 1.66 -12.76 -22.14
C GLY A 107 0.88 -13.84 -22.89
N GLU A 108 1.50 -14.48 -23.87
CA GLU A 108 0.86 -15.58 -24.62
C GLU A 108 0.70 -16.88 -23.80
N GLY A 109 1.39 -17.00 -22.67
CA GLY A 109 1.34 -18.17 -21.79
C GLY A 109 0.12 -18.17 -20.86
N SER A 110 -0.46 -19.35 -20.63
CA SER A 110 -1.57 -19.50 -19.67
C SER A 110 -1.08 -19.37 -18.23
N ILE A 111 -1.73 -18.47 -17.48
CA ILE A 111 -1.54 -18.27 -16.03
C ILE A 111 -2.77 -18.67 -15.22
N ALA A 112 -3.80 -19.20 -15.87
CA ALA A 112 -5.03 -19.61 -15.21
C ALA A 112 -4.76 -20.70 -14.17
N GLY A 113 -5.28 -20.51 -12.94
CA GLY A 113 -5.07 -21.44 -11.82
C GLY A 113 -3.70 -21.33 -11.15
N ARG A 114 -2.84 -20.37 -11.56
CA ARG A 114 -1.48 -20.22 -11.03
C ARG A 114 -1.33 -19.03 -10.10
N ILE A 115 -0.28 -19.09 -9.27
CA ILE A 115 0.16 -17.96 -8.45
C ILE A 115 1.19 -17.17 -9.27
N VAL A 116 0.87 -15.93 -9.62
CA VAL A 116 1.80 -15.07 -10.37
C VAL A 116 2.86 -14.53 -9.42
N VAL A 117 4.13 -14.64 -9.81
CA VAL A 117 5.26 -14.00 -9.13
C VAL A 117 5.85 -12.96 -10.08
N ALA A 118 5.67 -11.70 -9.73
CA ALA A 118 6.04 -10.53 -10.52
C ALA A 118 7.16 -9.74 -9.82
N GLU A 119 8.07 -9.19 -10.60
CA GLU A 119 9.06 -8.21 -10.14
C GLU A 119 8.47 -6.79 -10.21
N ARG A 120 9.04 -5.86 -9.44
CA ARG A 120 8.63 -4.44 -9.35
C ARG A 120 7.31 -4.22 -8.64
N MET A 121 6.96 -2.94 -8.47
CA MET A 121 5.79 -2.55 -7.70
C MET A 121 4.54 -3.07 -8.40
N MET A 122 3.56 -3.43 -7.59
CA MET A 122 2.21 -3.67 -8.06
C MET A 122 1.62 -2.36 -8.61
N SER A 123 0.72 -2.48 -9.58
CA SER A 123 -0.12 -1.38 -10.06
C SER A 123 -1.55 -1.90 -10.25
N PRO A 124 -2.59 -1.06 -10.12
CA PRO A 124 -3.98 -1.50 -10.28
C PRO A 124 -4.25 -2.18 -11.62
N SER A 125 -3.73 -1.62 -12.72
CA SER A 125 -3.92 -2.18 -14.07
C SER A 125 -3.26 -3.55 -14.23
N ARG A 126 -2.05 -3.71 -13.67
CA ARG A 126 -1.29 -4.96 -13.75
C ARG A 126 -1.93 -6.05 -12.91
N PHE A 127 -2.31 -5.71 -11.68
CA PHE A 127 -3.02 -6.63 -10.79
C PHE A 127 -4.31 -7.14 -11.44
N PHE A 128 -5.11 -6.21 -11.96
CA PHE A 128 -6.34 -6.54 -12.65
C PHE A 128 -6.14 -7.40 -13.91
N SER A 129 -5.07 -7.16 -14.66
CA SER A 129 -4.78 -7.91 -15.89
C SER A 129 -4.46 -9.38 -15.60
N PHE A 130 -3.67 -9.65 -14.56
CA PHE A 130 -3.38 -11.03 -14.15
C PHE A 130 -4.59 -11.73 -13.53
N GLU A 131 -5.38 -11.02 -12.72
CA GLU A 131 -6.63 -11.53 -12.16
C GLU A 131 -7.60 -11.94 -13.28
N ARG A 132 -7.77 -11.09 -14.31
CA ARG A 132 -8.63 -11.39 -15.46
C ARG A 132 -8.18 -12.58 -16.30
N ALA A 133 -6.88 -12.89 -16.31
CA ALA A 133 -6.35 -14.08 -16.96
C ALA A 133 -6.40 -15.35 -16.07
N GLY A 134 -7.03 -15.26 -14.90
CA GLY A 134 -7.31 -16.40 -14.04
C GLY A 134 -6.21 -16.75 -13.06
N ALA A 135 -5.27 -15.82 -12.78
CA ALA A 135 -4.35 -15.98 -11.66
C ALA A 135 -5.15 -16.11 -10.35
N ILE A 136 -4.79 -17.08 -9.51
CA ILE A 136 -5.48 -17.32 -8.23
C ILE A 136 -4.87 -16.55 -7.07
N ALA A 137 -3.64 -16.06 -7.24
CA ALA A 137 -2.96 -15.14 -6.36
C ALA A 137 -1.82 -14.42 -7.11
N GLN A 138 -1.34 -13.33 -6.54
CA GLN A 138 -0.26 -12.53 -7.11
C GLN A 138 0.71 -12.11 -6.00
N VAL A 139 2.01 -12.26 -6.26
CA VAL A 139 3.10 -11.92 -5.35
C VAL A 139 4.03 -10.96 -6.08
N TYR A 140 4.30 -9.81 -5.47
CA TYR A 140 5.17 -8.78 -6.05
C TYR A 140 6.46 -8.66 -5.25
N VAL A 141 7.57 -9.01 -5.89
CA VAL A 141 8.91 -8.97 -5.29
C VAL A 141 9.56 -7.64 -5.63
N ASN A 142 9.89 -6.87 -4.59
CA ASN A 142 10.41 -5.51 -4.71
C ASN A 142 11.69 -5.33 -3.92
N LEU A 143 12.79 -5.01 -4.61
CA LEU A 143 14.02 -4.37 -4.07
C LEU A 143 14.52 -4.82 -2.67
N GLY A 144 14.25 -6.07 -2.26
CA GLY A 144 14.58 -6.59 -0.94
C GLY A 144 13.71 -6.12 0.23
N VAL A 145 12.68 -5.30 0.00
CA VAL A 145 11.76 -4.81 1.05
C VAL A 145 10.30 -4.82 0.58
N ALA A 146 9.39 -5.11 1.49
CA ALA A 146 7.96 -5.04 1.20
C ALA A 146 7.50 -3.58 1.14
N HIS A 147 6.63 -3.24 0.19
CA HIS A 147 6.11 -1.90 0.00
C HIS A 147 4.59 -1.87 0.13
N GLU A 148 4.10 -0.97 0.98
CA GLU A 148 2.68 -0.66 1.06
C GLU A 148 2.18 -0.03 -0.24
N GLY A 149 0.98 -0.43 -0.67
CA GLY A 149 0.38 0.10 -1.90
C GLY A 149 -1.04 -0.41 -2.15
N PRO A 150 -1.93 0.44 -2.71
CA PRO A 150 -3.26 0.02 -3.12
C PRO A 150 -3.28 -0.58 -4.52
N ILE A 151 -4.13 -1.59 -4.71
CA ILE A 151 -4.44 -2.17 -6.03
C ILE A 151 -5.81 -1.74 -6.57
N SER A 152 -6.50 -0.86 -5.85
CA SER A 152 -7.76 -0.29 -6.30
C SER A 152 -7.56 0.58 -7.55
N THR A 153 -8.46 0.42 -8.53
CA THR A 153 -8.59 1.32 -9.68
C THR A 153 -9.39 2.59 -9.36
N ILE A 154 -9.96 2.67 -8.16
CA ILE A 154 -10.72 3.82 -7.68
C ILE A 154 -9.76 4.77 -6.95
N TRP A 155 -9.64 5.98 -7.46
CA TRP A 155 -8.88 7.08 -6.87
C TRP A 155 -9.79 8.29 -6.69
N GLY A 156 -9.77 8.90 -5.49
CA GLY A 156 -10.55 10.10 -5.19
C GLY A 156 -12.00 9.83 -4.80
N SER A 157 -12.55 10.76 -4.02
CA SER A 157 -13.78 10.71 -3.23
C SER A 157 -14.98 10.02 -3.88
N PRO A 158 -15.83 9.32 -3.09
CA PRO A 158 -17.20 9.04 -3.52
C PRO A 158 -17.92 10.37 -3.78
N THR A 159 -18.70 10.42 -4.87
CA THR A 159 -19.62 11.54 -5.17
C THR A 159 -20.69 11.68 -4.11
#